data_AF-A0A1Q3RX34-F1
#
_entry.id   AF-A0A1Q3RX34-F1
#
_cell.length_a   1.000
_cell.length_b   1.000
_cell.length_c   1.000
_cell.angle_alpha   90.00
_cell.angle_beta   90.00
_cell.angle_gamma   90.00
#
_symmetry.space_group_name_H-M   'P 1'
#
loop_
_entity.id
_entity.type
_entity.pdbx_description
1 polymer ?
#
loop_
_entity_poly.entity_id
_entity_poly.type
_entity_poly.pdbx_seq_one_letter_code
_entity_poly.pdbx_strand_id
1 'polypeptide(L)' 'MKRKILNILAVSSIITTIGFLMDGDAKDPSMLMRFTEFFGMVGIVFILISTFYFATNFVYRNIQRA' A
#
# COMPACT_ATOMS: atom_id res chain seq x y z
N MET A 1 12.70 -11.63 2.82
CA MET A 1 12.50 -10.30 2.19
C MET A 1 11.48 -10.36 1.06
N LYS A 2 11.75 -11.08 -0.04
CA LYS A 2 10.89 -11.12 -1.24
C LYS A 2 9.41 -11.45 -0.95
N ARG A 3 9.13 -12.53 -0.22
CA ARG A 3 7.75 -12.90 0.17
C ARG A 3 7.04 -11.83 1.03
N LYS A 4 7.76 -11.19 1.96
CA LYS A 4 7.19 -10.15 2.83
C LYS A 4 6.80 -8.91 2.03
N ILE A 5 7.68 -8.48 1.12
CA ILE A 5 7.42 -7.34 0.23
C ILE A 5 6.24 -7.65 -0.71
N LEU A 6 6.20 -8.85 -1.28
CA LEU A 6 5.07 -9.30 -2.11
C LEU A 6 3.75 -9.35 -1.32
N ASN A 7 3.78 -9.80 -0.07
CA ASN A 7 2.60 -9.77 0.78
C ASN A 7 2.14 -8.34 1.08
N ILE A 8 3.05 -7.42 1.38
CA ILE A 8 2.70 -6.01 1.59
C ILE A 8 2.13 -5.41 0.32
N LEU A 9 2.70 -5.72 -0.85
CA LEU A 9 2.16 -5.29 -2.13
C LEU A 9 0.75 -5.83 -2.37
N ALA A 10 0.52 -7.13 -2.13
CA ALA A 10 -0.79 -7.74 -2.27
C ALA A 10 -1.83 -7.08 -1.34
N VAL A 11 -1.49 -6.88 -0.07
CA VAL A 11 -2.38 -6.20 0.89
C VAL A 11 -2.67 -4.77 0.45
N SER A 12 -1.66 -4.03 0.01
CA SER A 12 -1.80 -2.65 -0.47
C SER A 12 -2.72 -2.58 -1.69
N SER A 13 -2.57 -3.49 -2.64
CA SER A 13 -3.44 -3.60 -3.81
C SER A 13 -4.88 -3.94 -3.43
N ILE A 14 -5.10 -4.87 -2.48
CA ILE A 14 -6.44 -5.22 -2.01
C ILE A 14 -7.12 -4.02 -1.34
N ILE A 15 -6.43 -3.35 -0.41
CA ILE A 15 -6.96 -2.17 0.28
C ILE A 15 -7.28 -1.06 -0.72
N THR A 16 -6.38 -0.81 -1.66
CA THR A 16 -6.61 0.23 -2.69
C THR A 16 -7.77 -0.15 -3.61
N THR A 17 -7.93 -1.43 -3.95
CA THR A 17 -9.08 -1.88 -4.76
C THR A 17 -10.40 -1.66 -4.03
N ILE A 18 -10.46 -2.00 -2.74
CA ILE A 18 -11.65 -1.76 -1.91
C ILE A 18 -11.93 -0.25 -1.83
N GLY A 19 -10.92 0.56 -1.52
CA GLY A 19 -11.06 2.01 -1.44
C GLY A 19 -11.51 2.64 -2.75
N PHE A 20 -10.92 2.22 -3.87
CA PHE A 20 -11.28 2.71 -5.21
C PHE A 20 -12.71 2.33 -5.61
N LEU A 21 -13.20 1.16 -5.20
CA LEU A 21 -14.60 0.75 -5.42
C LEU A 21 -15.58 1.51 -4.50
N MET A 22 -15.16 1.86 -3.29
CA MET A 22 -15.96 2.59 -2.31
C MET A 22 -16.01 4.10 -2.56
N ASP A 23 -15.04 4.65 -3.29
CA ASP A 23 -14.87 6.09 -3.55
C ASP A 23 -16.14 6.72 -4.16
N GLY A 24 -16.97 5.93 -4.86
CA GLY A 24 -18.31 6.31 -5.30
C GLY A 24 -18.38 7.52 -6.26
N ASP A 25 -17.24 8.11 -6.57
CA ASP A 25 -17.12 9.34 -7.33
C ASP A 25 -17.40 9.09 -8.80
N ALA A 26 -18.26 9.93 -9.38
CA ALA A 26 -18.57 9.94 -10.80
C ALA A 26 -17.38 10.57 -11.53
N LYS A 27 -16.31 9.79 -11.63
CA LYS A 27 -15.09 10.22 -12.28
C LYS A 27 -15.39 10.41 -13.77
N ASP A 28 -15.47 11.65 -14.23
CA ASP A 28 -15.39 12.04 -15.64
C ASP A 28 -13.97 12.02 -16.30
N PRO A 29 -12.87 11.47 -15.72
CA PRO A 29 -11.60 11.45 -16.40
C PRO A 29 -11.46 10.22 -17.30
N SER A 30 -10.54 10.36 -18.27
CA SER A 30 -10.17 9.29 -19.19
C SER A 30 -9.68 8.04 -18.45
N MET A 31 -9.83 6.87 -19.09
CA MET A 31 -9.37 5.59 -18.53
C MET A 31 -7.90 5.63 -18.07
N LEU A 32 -7.05 6.35 -18.78
CA LEU A 32 -5.62 6.48 -18.44
C LEU A 32 -5.41 7.16 -17.08
N MET A 33 -6.16 8.24 -16.79
CA MET A 33 -6.05 8.95 -15.52
C MET A 33 -6.51 8.07 -14.35
N ARG A 34 -7.58 7.28 -14.54
CA ARG A 34 -8.06 6.32 -13.55
C ARG A 34 -7.00 5.25 -13.20
N PHE A 35 -6.29 4.74 -14.21
CA PHE A 35 -5.17 3.81 -13.97
C PHE A 35 -4.01 4.49 -13.22
N THR A 36 -3.62 5.70 -13.63
CA THR A 36 -2.55 6.45 -12.95
C THR A 36 -2.91 6.72 -11.49
N GLU A 37 -4.14 7.15 -11.20
CA GLU A 37 -4.64 7.34 -9.83
C GLU A 37 -4.60 6.06 -9.03
N PHE A 38 -5.11 4.96 -9.59
CA PHE A 38 -5.12 3.67 -8.92
C PHE A 38 -3.71 3.21 -8.55
N PHE A 39 -2.78 3.19 -9.51
CA PHE A 39 -1.39 2.78 -9.23
C PHE A 39 -0.66 3.77 -8.32
N GLY A 40 -0.98 5.06 -8.40
CA GLY A 40 -0.49 6.08 -7.47
C GLY A 40 -0.93 5.79 -6.04
N MET A 41 -2.21 5.49 -5.83
CA MET A 41 -2.75 5.12 -4.51
C MET A 41 -2.18 3.81 -4.00
N VAL A 42 -2.04 2.78 -4.85
CA VAL A 42 -1.36 1.53 -4.47
C VAL A 42 0.05 1.81 -3.99
N GLY A 43 0.80 2.66 -4.69
CA GLY A 43 2.15 3.07 -4.31
C GLY A 43 2.20 3.76 -2.95
N ILE A 44 1.30 4.72 -2.70
CA ILE A 44 1.23 5.46 -1.43
C ILE A 44 0.90 4.49 -0.27
N VAL A 45 -0.14 3.67 -0.42
CA VAL A 45 -0.54 2.68 0.60
C VAL A 45 0.60 1.68 0.86
N PHE A 46 1.26 1.23 -0.20
CA PHE A 46 2.41 0.33 -0.10
C PHE A 46 3.56 0.95 0.69
N ILE A 47 3.91 2.22 0.45
CA ILE A 47 4.97 2.92 1.17
C ILE A 47 4.59 3.09 2.64
N LEU A 48 3.34 3.44 2.96
CA LEU A 48 2.87 3.60 4.33
C LEU A 48 2.97 2.28 5.12
N ILE A 49 2.42 1.19 4.57
CA ILE A 49 2.47 -0.12 5.22
C ILE A 49 3.91 -0.62 5.33
N SER A 50 4.72 -0.42 4.30
CA SER A 50 6.14 -0.81 4.31
C SER A 50 6.91 -0.06 5.39
N THR A 51 6.73 1.26 5.49
CA THR A 51 7.40 2.09 6.49
C THR A 51 7.06 1.62 7.89
N PHE A 52 5.77 1.41 8.17
CA PHE A 52 5.32 0.92 9.47
C PHE A 52 5.88 -0.48 9.78
N TYR A 53 5.84 -1.40 8.81
CA TYR A 53 6.35 -2.76 8.97
C TYR A 53 7.86 -2.80 9.27
N PHE A 54 8.66 -2.04 8.52
CA PHE A 54 10.11 -2.01 8.72
C PHE A 54 10.50 -1.27 9.99
N ALA A 55 9.83 -0.17 10.33
CA ALA A 55 10.06 0.58 11.56
C ALA A 55 9.78 -0.28 12.81
N THR A 56 8.62 -0.94 12.85
CA THR A 56 8.25 -1.84 13.97
C THR A 56 9.22 -3.00 14.09
N ASN A 57 9.58 -3.64 12.98
CA ASN A 57 10.55 -4.73 12.99
C ASN A 57 11.96 -4.27 13.40
N PHE A 58 12.35 -3.04 13.08
CA PHE A 58 13.63 -2.46 13.52
C PHE A 58 13.64 -2.23 15.04
N VAL A 59 12.59 -1.59 15.58
CA VAL A 59 12.44 -1.35 17.03
C VAL A 59 12.42 -2.68 17.79
N TYR A 60 11.61 -3.64 17.36
CA TYR A 60 11.51 -4.95 18.01
C TYR A 60 12.86 -5.68 18.08
N ARG A 61 13.64 -5.64 16.98
CA ARG A 61 14.97 -6.25 16.94
C ARG A 61 15.98 -5.56 17.85
N ASN A 62 15.88 -4.24 18.05
CA ASN A 62 16.75 -3.53 18.97
C ASN A 62 16.39 -3.83 20.42
N ILE A 63 15.10 -3.92 20.76
CA ILE A 63 14.65 -4.27 22.10
C ILE A 63 15.07 -5.71 22.47
N GLN A 64 14.97 -6.67 21.55
CA GLN A 64 15.41 -8.05 21.81
C GLN A 64 16.93 -8.21 21.96
N ARG A 65 17.72 -7.21 21.55
CA ARG A 65 19.19 -7.24 21.62
C ARG A 65 19.74 -6.45 22.82
N ALA A 66 18.89 -5.69 23.51
CA ALA A 66 19.20 -4.97 24.73
C ALA A 66 18.90 -5.86 25.95
#